data_AF-A0A0F9LIC5-F1
#
_entry.id   AF-A0A0F9LIC5-F1
#
_cell.length_a   1.000
_cell.length_b   1.000
_cell.length_c   1.000
_cell.angle_alpha   90.00
_cell.angle_beta   90.00
_cell.angle_gamma   90.00
#
_symmetry.space_group_name_H-M   'P 1'
#
loop_
_entity.id
_entity.type
_entity.pdbx_description
1 polymer ?
#
loop_
_entity_poly.entity_id
_entity_poly.type
_entity_poly.pdbx_seq_one_letter_code
_entity_poly.pdbx_strand_id
1 'polypeptide(L)'
;GKCIGLIGLDIKSGNLSAFKTNAVIFATGGSGRIYGKTTNALINTGMGMAVPYWSGVPLKDMEFIQFHPTTLVGKNILITEGCRGEGGYLLNNKGERFLEKYKDSEKTMEVAPRDIISRNITKEIMEGGGYEDPEDPTSRHVLLDLRHLGEDKIMSRLSGIREICMKFAGIDPVYEPIPVQPGQHYTMGGIDCNIESETQIKGLYVAGEAACVSVHGANRLGGNSLLDTIVFGTVAGENAANYTQGTTYGSVPSPTGRRPPRCNNKDNILDDALKCENRKIESILNSNGNENPSNIREELNKLMEENVGIFRNAEALKSALNRIKQLQERYTSISLNYKERRTNLSLMWVLELKGSLDVAEAIIAGALAREESRGSQFRTDFTERNDEDFLKHTLAYFSDEGVRLDYKEVTLGRFEPKARGY
;
A
#
# COMPACT_ATOMS: atom_id res chain seq x y z
N GLY A 1 -3.61 -13.30 -22.84
CA GLY A 1 -2.55 -12.92 -21.89
C GLY A 1 -1.27 -12.43 -22.56
N LYS A 2 -1.32 -11.33 -23.34
CA LYS A 2 -0.13 -10.55 -23.74
C LYS A 2 -0.48 -9.07 -23.61
N CYS A 3 0.41 -8.29 -22.99
CA CYS A 3 0.29 -6.84 -22.92
C CYS A 3 0.70 -6.24 -24.27
N ILE A 4 -0.10 -5.28 -24.76
CA ILE A 4 0.10 -4.64 -26.07
C ILE A 4 0.21 -3.11 -25.96
N GLY A 5 0.11 -2.56 -24.75
CA GLY A 5 0.07 -1.13 -24.52
C GLY A 5 -0.66 -0.73 -23.24
N LEU A 6 -0.88 0.58 -23.12
CA LEU A 6 -1.59 1.25 -22.04
C LEU A 6 -2.52 2.31 -22.64
N ILE A 7 -3.67 2.55 -22.01
CA ILE A 7 -4.46 3.77 -22.24
C ILE A 7 -4.07 4.79 -21.16
N GLY A 8 -3.62 5.98 -21.57
CA GLY A 8 -3.26 7.06 -20.65
C GLY A 8 -4.22 8.25 -20.80
N LEU A 9 -4.50 8.91 -19.67
CA LEU A 9 -5.23 10.17 -19.63
C LEU A 9 -4.22 11.33 -19.56
N ASP A 10 -4.23 12.21 -20.56
CA ASP A 10 -3.54 13.49 -20.44
C ASP A 10 -4.36 14.41 -19.52
N ILE A 11 -3.87 14.62 -18.30
CA ILE A 11 -4.56 15.43 -17.27
C ILE A 11 -4.80 16.86 -17.76
N LYS A 12 -3.93 17.43 -18.60
CA LYS A 12 -4.07 18.81 -19.06
C LYS A 12 -5.18 18.96 -20.10
N SER A 13 -5.23 18.09 -21.10
CA SER A 13 -6.27 18.16 -22.13
C SER A 13 -7.56 17.43 -21.77
N GLY A 14 -7.48 16.41 -20.91
CA GLY A 14 -8.57 15.48 -20.60
C GLY A 14 -8.81 14.43 -21.69
N ASN A 15 -7.89 14.31 -22.66
CA ASN A 15 -7.99 13.33 -23.73
C ASN A 15 -7.32 12.02 -23.34
N LEU A 16 -7.92 10.91 -23.77
CA LEU A 16 -7.30 9.60 -23.68
C LEU A 16 -6.41 9.33 -24.90
N SER A 17 -5.28 8.69 -24.69
CA SER A 17 -4.35 8.26 -25.73
C SER A 17 -3.98 6.79 -25.55
N ALA A 18 -3.87 6.10 -26.68
CA ALA A 18 -3.43 4.72 -26.75
C ALA A 18 -1.91 4.65 -26.98
N PHE A 19 -1.18 4.04 -26.05
CA PHE A 19 0.27 3.84 -26.13
C PHE A 19 0.57 2.39 -26.50
N LYS A 20 0.71 2.11 -27.80
CA LYS A 20 1.08 0.77 -28.30
C LYS A 20 2.56 0.50 -28.04
N THR A 21 2.86 -0.58 -27.32
CA THR A 21 4.24 -0.98 -27.02
C THR A 21 4.35 -2.50 -26.89
N ASN A 22 5.57 -3.02 -27.03
CA ASN A 22 5.86 -4.44 -26.82
C ASN A 22 5.98 -4.79 -25.33
N ALA A 23 6.45 -3.85 -24.51
CA ALA A 23 6.62 -4.06 -23.08
C ALA A 23 6.12 -2.84 -22.28
N VAL A 24 5.51 -3.09 -21.13
CA VAL A 24 5.06 -2.09 -20.15
C VAL A 24 5.64 -2.46 -18.79
N ILE A 25 6.19 -1.47 -18.08
CA ILE A 25 6.65 -1.63 -16.69
C ILE A 25 5.78 -0.76 -15.79
N PHE A 26 5.11 -1.36 -14.81
CA PHE A 26 4.43 -0.63 -13.74
C PHE A 26 5.39 -0.39 -12.57
N ALA A 27 5.63 0.87 -12.24
CA ALA A 27 6.43 1.29 -11.09
C ALA A 27 5.72 2.41 -10.32
N THR A 28 4.43 2.20 -10.06
CA THR A 28 3.47 3.23 -9.61
C THR A 28 3.43 3.47 -8.10
N GLY A 29 4.28 2.78 -7.34
CA GLY A 29 4.28 2.83 -5.87
C GLY A 29 3.10 2.08 -5.23
N GLY A 30 2.97 2.26 -3.91
CA GLY A 30 1.93 1.61 -3.09
C GLY A 30 0.54 2.24 -3.16
N SER A 31 -0.32 1.76 -2.27
CA SER A 31 -1.77 2.08 -2.20
C SER A 31 -2.18 2.78 -0.90
N GLY A 32 -1.24 3.47 -0.24
CA GLY A 32 -1.45 3.98 1.11
C GLY A 32 -2.57 4.99 1.30
N ARG A 33 -2.97 5.73 0.25
CA ARG A 33 -4.08 6.71 0.32
C ARG A 33 -5.47 6.08 0.43
N ILE A 34 -5.56 4.75 0.42
CA ILE A 34 -6.74 4.01 0.86
C ILE A 34 -6.99 4.21 2.37
N TYR A 35 -5.95 4.53 3.15
CA TYR A 35 -6.03 4.86 4.58
C TYR A 35 -6.05 6.38 4.79
N GLY A 36 -6.78 6.84 5.81
CA GLY A 36 -6.79 8.25 6.22
C GLY A 36 -5.46 8.68 6.85
N LYS A 37 -4.97 7.90 7.81
CA LYS A 37 -3.65 8.05 8.44
C LYS A 37 -2.58 7.31 7.65
N THR A 38 -1.88 8.04 6.79
CA THR A 38 -0.77 7.51 5.99
C THR A 38 0.35 8.51 5.80
N THR A 39 1.58 8.00 5.76
CA THR A 39 2.78 8.76 5.40
C THR A 39 2.94 8.95 3.89
N ASN A 40 2.14 8.27 3.08
CA ASN A 40 2.27 8.27 1.63
C ASN A 40 1.79 9.58 1.01
N ALA A 41 2.39 9.94 -0.12
CA ALA A 41 1.99 11.11 -0.90
C ALA A 41 0.56 10.93 -1.44
N LEU A 42 -0.09 12.05 -1.78
CA LEU A 42 -1.48 12.04 -2.28
C LEU A 42 -1.66 11.23 -3.58
N ILE A 43 -0.58 10.95 -4.31
CA ILE A 43 -0.58 10.18 -5.56
C ILE A 43 -0.61 8.66 -5.37
N ASN A 44 -0.41 8.14 -4.14
CA ASN A 44 -0.39 6.70 -3.86
C ASN A 44 -1.80 6.12 -3.63
N THR A 45 -2.67 6.24 -4.64
CA THR A 45 -4.10 5.90 -4.56
C THR A 45 -4.41 4.41 -4.75
N GLY A 46 -3.45 3.61 -5.23
CA GLY A 46 -3.67 2.21 -5.58
C GLY A 46 -4.18 1.99 -7.02
N MET A 47 -4.51 3.06 -7.77
CA MET A 47 -4.90 2.95 -9.19
C MET A 47 -3.88 2.19 -10.05
N GLY A 48 -2.58 2.39 -9.78
CA GLY A 48 -1.52 1.69 -10.49
C GLY A 48 -1.53 0.16 -10.27
N MET A 49 -1.99 -0.31 -9.12
CA MET A 49 -2.22 -1.74 -8.86
C MET A 49 -3.55 -2.21 -9.48
N ALA A 50 -4.58 -1.37 -9.44
CA ALA A 50 -5.92 -1.69 -9.95
C ALA A 50 -5.94 -1.95 -11.47
N VAL A 51 -5.16 -1.23 -12.27
CA VAL A 51 -5.17 -1.38 -13.73
C VAL A 51 -4.72 -2.79 -14.19
N PRO A 52 -3.57 -3.34 -13.74
CA PRO A 52 -3.23 -4.74 -13.99
C PRO A 52 -4.22 -5.73 -13.37
N TYR A 53 -4.77 -5.38 -12.20
CA TYR A 53 -5.76 -6.19 -11.49
C TYR A 53 -7.04 -6.43 -12.31
N TRP A 54 -7.62 -5.36 -12.85
CA TRP A 54 -8.76 -5.41 -13.78
C TRP A 54 -8.41 -6.10 -15.11
N SER A 55 -7.14 -6.14 -15.46
CA SER A 55 -6.64 -6.82 -16.67
C SER A 55 -6.34 -8.32 -16.44
N GLY A 56 -6.65 -8.83 -15.25
CA GLY A 56 -6.53 -10.24 -14.88
C GLY A 56 -5.19 -10.64 -14.27
N VAL A 57 -4.31 -9.70 -13.90
CA VAL A 57 -3.13 -10.02 -13.07
C VAL A 57 -3.55 -10.03 -11.60
N PRO A 58 -3.28 -11.08 -10.81
CA PRO A 58 -3.66 -11.06 -9.42
C PRO A 58 -2.85 -10.05 -8.63
N LEU A 59 -3.46 -9.51 -7.57
CA LEU A 59 -2.73 -8.84 -6.51
C LEU A 59 -2.34 -9.88 -5.46
N LYS A 60 -1.06 -9.92 -5.09
CA LYS A 60 -0.50 -10.88 -4.16
C LYS A 60 -0.28 -10.25 -2.79
N ASP A 61 -0.60 -10.99 -1.73
CA ASP A 61 -0.31 -10.67 -0.32
C ASP A 61 -0.81 -9.29 0.13
N MET A 62 -1.95 -8.85 -0.40
CA MET A 62 -2.49 -7.50 -0.17
C MET A 62 -2.82 -7.24 1.30
N GLU A 63 -3.08 -8.28 2.08
CA GLU A 63 -3.36 -8.19 3.51
C GLU A 63 -2.15 -7.72 4.34
N PHE A 64 -0.93 -7.83 3.81
CA PHE A 64 0.29 -7.37 4.48
C PHE A 64 0.51 -5.87 4.23
N ILE A 65 -0.05 -5.06 5.12
CA ILE A 65 0.10 -3.60 5.19
C ILE A 65 0.95 -3.24 6.41
N GLN A 66 2.05 -2.50 6.22
CA GLN A 66 2.93 -2.07 7.31
C GLN A 66 2.55 -0.67 7.78
N PHE A 67 2.49 -0.52 9.10
CA PHE A 67 2.30 0.75 9.78
C PHE A 67 3.65 1.20 10.35
N HIS A 68 3.95 2.49 10.20
CA HIS A 68 5.10 3.11 10.83
C HIS A 68 4.68 3.65 12.19
N PRO A 69 5.43 3.38 13.28
CA PRO A 69 4.99 3.70 14.63
C PRO A 69 4.96 5.20 14.95
N THR A 70 5.79 5.99 14.27
CA THR A 70 6.03 7.40 14.61
C THR A 70 5.68 8.32 13.45
N THR A 71 4.39 8.56 13.26
CA THR A 71 3.87 9.61 12.35
C THR A 71 3.39 10.80 13.16
N LEU A 72 3.68 12.01 12.68
CA LEU A 72 3.29 13.25 13.34
C LEU A 72 1.77 13.38 13.37
N VAL A 73 1.19 13.60 14.54
CA VAL A 73 -0.27 13.74 14.72
C VAL A 73 -0.82 14.87 13.84
N GLY A 74 -2.01 14.67 13.29
CA GLY A 74 -2.73 15.63 12.43
C GLY A 74 -2.18 15.74 10.99
N LYS A 75 -0.86 15.71 10.79
CA LYS A 75 -0.24 15.82 9.45
C LYS A 75 0.16 14.48 8.83
N ASN A 76 0.32 13.44 9.66
CA ASN A 76 0.80 12.10 9.29
C ASN A 76 2.18 12.10 8.60
N ILE A 77 2.96 13.17 8.77
CA ILE A 77 4.33 13.25 8.26
C ILE A 77 5.19 12.26 9.05
N LEU A 78 6.01 11.48 8.34
CA LEU A 78 6.88 10.50 8.97
C LEU A 78 7.93 11.16 9.87
N ILE A 79 8.02 10.71 11.12
CA ILE A 79 9.16 10.98 11.99
C ILE A 79 10.10 9.77 11.89
N THR A 80 11.34 10.03 11.47
CA THR A 80 12.29 8.97 11.10
C THR A 80 12.50 7.98 12.23
N GLU A 81 12.64 6.69 11.86
CA GLU A 81 13.04 5.64 12.78
C GLU A 81 14.41 5.92 13.43
N GLY A 82 15.26 6.71 12.76
CA GLY A 82 16.49 7.22 13.34
C GLY A 82 16.28 7.95 14.66
N CYS A 83 15.13 8.60 14.90
CA CYS A 83 14.85 9.22 16.20
C CYS A 83 14.86 8.20 17.35
N ARG A 84 14.24 7.03 17.15
CA ARG A 84 14.26 5.92 18.12
C ARG A 84 15.64 5.27 18.18
N GLY A 85 16.25 5.02 17.02
CA GLY A 85 17.59 4.43 16.94
C GLY A 85 18.69 5.26 17.59
N GLU A 86 18.54 6.59 17.61
CA GLU A 86 19.46 7.52 18.28
C GLU A 86 19.23 7.64 19.79
N GLY A 87 18.20 6.97 20.33
CA GLY A 87 17.90 6.91 21.77
C GLY A 87 16.53 7.45 22.17
N GLY A 88 15.71 7.96 21.25
CA GLY A 88 14.41 8.56 21.57
C GLY A 88 13.47 7.63 22.33
N TYR A 89 12.78 8.17 23.35
CA TYR A 89 11.86 7.42 24.21
C TYR A 89 10.41 7.58 23.79
N LEU A 90 9.62 6.49 23.90
CA LEU A 90 8.17 6.57 23.76
C LEU A 90 7.52 6.69 25.13
N LEU A 91 6.78 7.78 25.36
CA LEU A 91 6.15 8.13 26.63
C LEU A 91 4.63 8.17 26.51
N ASN A 92 3.94 7.62 27.50
CA ASN A 92 2.48 7.68 27.61
C ASN A 92 2.01 8.99 28.30
N ASN A 93 0.70 9.14 28.49
CA ASN A 93 0.10 10.31 29.15
C ASN A 93 0.44 10.48 30.65
N LYS A 94 1.11 9.50 31.25
CA LYS A 94 1.65 9.55 32.62
C LYS A 94 3.14 9.90 32.65
N GLY A 95 3.76 10.12 31.48
CA GLY A 95 5.20 10.32 31.35
C GLY A 95 6.05 9.06 31.51
N GLU A 96 5.43 7.88 31.48
CA GLU A 96 6.11 6.59 31.64
C GLU A 96 6.66 6.09 30.31
N ARG A 97 7.87 5.52 30.32
CA ARG A 97 8.46 4.82 29.17
C ARG A 97 7.84 3.44 29.00
N PHE A 98 6.61 3.42 28.50
CA PHE A 98 5.67 2.31 28.64
C PHE A 98 6.04 1.01 27.90
N LEU A 99 6.99 1.02 26.95
CA LEU A 99 7.37 -0.20 26.21
C LEU A 99 7.95 -1.31 27.09
N GLU A 100 8.44 -0.99 28.30
CA GLU A 100 8.90 -1.98 29.28
C GLU A 100 7.77 -2.87 29.82
N LYS A 101 6.51 -2.42 29.70
CA LYS A 101 5.33 -3.15 30.14
C LYS A 101 4.99 -4.34 29.23
N TYR A 102 5.45 -4.32 27.98
CA TYR A 102 5.06 -5.29 26.96
C TYR A 102 6.18 -6.30 26.71
N LYS A 103 5.89 -7.59 26.95
CA LYS A 103 6.85 -8.69 26.84
C LYS A 103 7.60 -8.76 25.50
N ASP A 104 6.95 -8.37 24.40
CA ASP A 104 7.54 -8.39 23.05
C ASP A 104 8.42 -7.16 22.75
N SER A 105 8.43 -6.15 23.61
CA SER A 105 9.36 -5.00 23.55
C SER A 105 10.17 -4.77 24.83
N GLU A 106 9.95 -5.49 25.92
CA GLU A 106 10.57 -5.20 27.24
C GLU A 106 12.10 -5.18 27.19
N LYS A 107 12.70 -5.99 26.30
CA LYS A 107 14.16 -6.09 26.15
C LYS A 107 14.73 -5.13 25.11
N THR A 108 14.04 -5.00 23.98
CA THR A 108 14.50 -4.23 22.81
C THR A 108 14.02 -2.78 22.84
N MET A 109 13.04 -2.46 23.67
CA MET A 109 12.45 -1.13 23.81
C MET A 109 12.15 -0.49 22.44
N GLU A 110 12.52 0.77 22.19
CA GLU A 110 12.21 1.50 20.97
C GLU A 110 12.94 0.99 19.72
N VAL A 111 13.90 0.06 19.85
CA VAL A 111 14.56 -0.60 18.71
C VAL A 111 13.91 -1.92 18.32
N ALA A 112 12.80 -2.31 18.95
CA ALA A 112 11.99 -3.44 18.49
C ALA A 112 11.47 -3.20 17.05
N PRO A 113 11.10 -4.27 16.31
CA PRO A 113 10.51 -4.16 14.99
C PRO A 113 9.29 -3.23 14.94
N ARG A 114 9.10 -2.57 13.79
CA ARG A 114 8.03 -1.58 13.58
C ARG A 114 6.62 -2.11 13.88
N ASP A 115 6.34 -3.37 13.58
CA ASP A 115 5.04 -3.96 13.86
C ASP A 115 4.81 -4.14 15.37
N ILE A 116 5.84 -4.50 16.14
CA ILE A 116 5.78 -4.56 17.61
C ILE A 116 5.53 -3.17 18.18
N ILE A 117 6.34 -2.17 17.81
CA ILE A 117 6.19 -0.81 18.32
C ILE A 117 4.82 -0.24 17.97
N SER A 118 4.37 -0.41 16.73
CA SER A 118 3.04 0.05 16.30
C SER A 118 1.93 -0.62 17.11
N ARG A 119 1.99 -1.94 17.33
CA ARG A 119 1.05 -2.67 18.18
C ARG A 119 1.04 -2.15 19.61
N ASN A 120 2.21 -1.94 20.21
CA ASN A 120 2.32 -1.54 21.60
C ASN A 120 1.89 -0.08 21.83
N ILE A 121 2.16 0.83 20.89
CA ILE A 121 1.57 2.18 20.92
C ILE A 121 0.04 2.10 20.85
N THR A 122 -0.51 1.30 19.92
CA THR A 122 -1.97 1.16 19.80
C THR A 122 -2.60 0.55 21.06
N LYS A 123 -1.98 -0.48 21.67
CA LYS A 123 -2.44 -1.05 22.95
C LYS A 123 -2.44 -0.02 24.07
N GLU A 124 -1.33 0.71 24.26
CA GLU A 124 -1.21 1.71 25.32
C GLU A 124 -2.29 2.79 25.18
N ILE A 125 -2.56 3.25 23.95
CA ILE A 125 -3.65 4.19 23.65
C ILE A 125 -5.02 3.58 24.01
N MET A 126 -5.30 2.34 23.63
CA MET A 126 -6.57 1.66 23.92
C MET A 126 -6.78 1.41 25.42
N GLU A 127 -5.70 1.23 26.18
CA GLU A 127 -5.69 1.04 27.64
C GLU A 127 -5.79 2.38 28.41
N GLY A 128 -5.92 3.51 27.70
CA GLY A 128 -6.06 4.84 28.29
C GLY A 128 -4.74 5.54 28.63
N GLY A 129 -3.61 5.00 28.18
CA GLY A 129 -2.29 5.63 28.27
C GLY A 129 -2.00 6.65 27.16
N GLY A 130 -2.93 6.86 26.22
CA GLY A 130 -2.79 7.87 25.16
C GLY A 130 -3.13 9.29 25.64
N TYR A 131 -2.47 10.29 25.05
CA TYR A 131 -2.97 11.66 25.03
C TYR A 131 -4.17 11.73 24.09
N GLU A 132 -5.19 12.51 24.44
CA GLU A 132 -6.39 12.72 23.63
C GLU A 132 -6.77 14.21 23.69
N ASP A 133 -6.98 14.83 22.53
CA ASP A 133 -7.61 16.14 22.45
C ASP A 133 -9.13 15.96 22.57
N PRO A 134 -9.80 16.58 23.56
CA PRO A 134 -11.26 16.51 23.68
C PRO A 134 -12.00 17.06 22.44
N GLU A 135 -11.38 17.97 21.69
CA GLU A 135 -11.95 18.56 20.46
C GLU A 135 -11.66 17.74 19.21
N ASP A 136 -10.64 16.87 19.23
CA ASP A 136 -10.32 15.91 18.17
C ASP A 136 -10.07 14.50 18.73
N PRO A 137 -11.12 13.67 18.89
CA PRO A 137 -10.98 12.30 19.37
C PRO A 137 -10.11 11.39 18.48
N THR A 138 -9.79 11.82 17.25
CA THR A 138 -8.91 11.06 16.34
C THR A 138 -7.42 11.34 16.56
N SER A 139 -7.11 12.33 17.40
CA SER A 139 -5.76 12.78 17.77
C SER A 139 -5.04 11.89 18.77
N ARG A 140 -5.59 10.71 19.13
CA ARG A 140 -5.01 9.85 20.16
C ARG A 140 -3.56 9.48 19.85
N HIS A 141 -2.66 9.81 20.76
CA HIS A 141 -1.22 9.71 20.50
C HIS A 141 -0.40 9.42 21.75
N VAL A 142 0.88 9.12 21.52
CA VAL A 142 1.92 9.07 22.55
C VAL A 142 2.99 10.09 22.20
N LEU A 143 3.95 10.29 23.09
CA LEU A 143 5.03 11.24 22.90
C LEU A 143 6.34 10.54 22.55
N LEU A 144 7.07 11.07 21.56
CA LEU A 144 8.45 10.71 21.26
C LEU A 144 9.38 11.78 21.83
N ASP A 145 10.13 11.43 22.88
CA ASP A 145 10.99 12.34 23.61
C ASP A 145 12.45 12.21 23.17
N LEU A 146 12.98 13.30 22.59
CA LEU A 146 14.36 13.43 22.13
C LEU A 146 15.20 14.38 23.00
N ARG A 147 14.59 15.05 23.99
CA ARG A 147 15.21 16.17 24.72
C ARG A 147 16.51 15.75 25.41
N HIS A 148 16.57 14.51 25.91
CA HIS A 148 17.74 13.95 26.57
C HIS A 148 18.96 13.78 25.63
N LEU A 149 18.77 13.78 24.31
CA LEU A 149 19.86 13.72 23.33
C LEU A 149 20.67 15.03 23.26
N GLY A 150 20.07 16.15 23.67
CA GLY A 150 20.65 17.48 23.60
C GLY A 150 20.64 18.09 22.18
N GLU A 151 20.77 19.41 22.13
CA GLU A 151 20.67 20.18 20.88
C GLU A 151 21.73 19.78 19.84
N ASP A 152 22.99 19.60 20.27
CA ASP A 152 24.09 19.26 19.35
C ASP A 152 23.86 17.94 18.59
N LYS A 153 23.36 16.92 19.29
CA LYS A 153 23.07 15.61 18.67
C LYS A 153 21.87 15.71 17.75
N ILE A 154 20.81 16.42 18.16
CA ILE A 154 19.62 16.64 17.33
C ILE A 154 20.00 17.40 16.05
N MET A 155 20.83 18.45 16.14
CA MET A 155 21.24 19.24 14.98
C MET A 155 22.19 18.51 14.05
N SER A 156 23.06 17.64 14.56
CA SER A 156 23.99 16.88 13.73
C SER A 156 23.37 15.65 13.06
N ARG A 157 22.41 14.98 13.71
CA ARG A 157 21.83 13.70 13.24
C ARG A 157 20.38 13.79 12.78
N LEU A 158 19.60 14.71 13.34
CA LEU A 158 18.14 14.77 13.21
C LEU A 158 17.64 16.18 12.80
N SER A 159 18.50 17.01 12.17
CA SER A 159 18.16 18.39 11.80
C SER A 159 16.92 18.50 10.93
N GLY A 160 16.75 17.60 9.95
CA GLY A 160 15.55 17.55 9.13
C GLY A 160 14.29 17.22 9.92
N ILE A 161 14.39 16.43 10.98
CA ILE A 161 13.25 16.15 11.88
C ILE A 161 12.93 17.37 12.73
N ARG A 162 13.94 18.05 13.27
CA ARG A 162 13.74 19.34 13.98
C ARG A 162 12.99 20.34 13.10
N GLU A 163 13.43 20.49 11.85
CA GLU A 163 12.78 21.37 10.87
C GLU A 163 11.31 20.97 10.61
N ILE A 164 11.03 19.68 10.44
CA ILE A 164 9.65 19.17 10.28
C ILE A 164 8.80 19.51 11.50
N CYS A 165 9.28 19.23 12.70
CA CYS A 165 8.57 19.51 13.94
C CYS A 165 8.25 21.00 14.10
N MET A 166 9.24 21.87 13.88
CA MET A 166 9.05 23.32 13.99
C MET A 166 8.07 23.86 12.95
N LYS A 167 8.14 23.39 11.69
CA LYS A 167 7.26 23.88 10.62
C LYS A 167 5.83 23.36 10.69
N PHE A 168 5.65 22.09 11.06
CA PHE A 168 4.36 21.41 10.90
C PHE A 168 3.64 21.14 12.22
N ALA A 169 4.36 21.12 13.34
CA ALA A 169 3.78 20.97 14.67
C ALA A 169 4.00 22.19 15.58
N GLY A 170 4.83 23.16 15.17
CA GLY A 170 5.07 24.37 15.97
C GLY A 170 5.87 24.12 17.25
N ILE A 171 6.56 22.98 17.33
CA ILE A 171 7.37 22.57 18.49
C ILE A 171 8.84 22.43 18.11
N ASP A 172 9.73 22.63 19.06
CA ASP A 172 11.14 22.32 18.89
C ASP A 172 11.50 21.04 19.68
N PRO A 173 11.89 19.92 19.01
CA PRO A 173 12.18 18.65 19.68
C PRO A 173 13.38 18.68 20.63
N VAL A 174 14.15 19.77 20.63
CA VAL A 174 15.18 20.04 21.65
C VAL A 174 14.56 20.30 23.02
N TYR A 175 13.39 20.96 23.05
CA TYR A 175 12.75 21.44 24.28
C TYR A 175 11.42 20.73 24.60
N GLU A 176 10.74 20.21 23.58
CA GLU A 176 9.40 19.64 23.68
C GLU A 176 9.32 18.26 23.02
N PRO A 177 8.60 17.29 23.59
CA PRO A 177 8.42 15.98 22.98
C PRO A 177 7.51 16.03 21.74
N ILE A 178 7.70 15.09 20.81
CA ILE A 178 6.97 15.06 19.53
C ILE A 178 5.69 14.21 19.67
N PRO A 179 4.49 14.74 19.37
CA PRO A 179 3.27 13.95 19.37
C PRO A 179 3.25 12.99 18.18
N VAL A 180 3.20 11.70 18.46
CA VAL A 180 3.30 10.65 17.43
C VAL A 180 2.21 9.58 17.58
N GLN A 181 1.77 9.07 16.43
CA GLN A 181 0.82 7.96 16.32
C GLN A 181 1.25 6.98 15.21
N PRO A 182 0.82 5.71 15.25
CA PRO A 182 0.99 4.80 14.13
C PRO A 182 0.18 5.25 12.91
N GLY A 183 0.76 5.11 11.72
CA GLY A 183 0.09 5.40 10.45
C GLY A 183 0.54 4.46 9.35
N GLN A 184 -0.31 4.22 8.35
CA GLN A 184 0.04 3.35 7.23
C GLN A 184 1.27 3.91 6.50
N HIS A 185 2.17 3.02 6.08
CA HIS A 185 3.47 3.44 5.52
C HIS A 185 3.90 2.68 4.27
N TYR A 186 3.73 1.36 4.24
CA TYR A 186 4.18 0.56 3.10
C TYR A 186 3.16 -0.53 2.77
N THR A 187 2.93 -0.76 1.49
CA THR A 187 2.14 -1.90 0.99
C THR A 187 3.13 -3.00 0.58
N MET A 188 3.22 -4.10 1.34
CA MET A 188 4.10 -5.22 0.97
C MET A 188 3.51 -6.08 -0.14
N GLY A 189 2.18 -6.22 -0.14
CA GLY A 189 1.44 -6.77 -1.27
C GLY A 189 1.53 -5.88 -2.51
N GLY A 190 1.03 -6.38 -3.63
CA GLY A 190 1.07 -5.66 -4.89
C GLY A 190 0.81 -6.56 -6.08
N ILE A 191 1.14 -6.11 -7.28
CA ILE A 191 0.93 -6.88 -8.50
C ILE A 191 1.84 -8.12 -8.48
N ASP A 192 1.27 -9.32 -8.66
CA ASP A 192 2.05 -10.56 -8.67
C ASP A 192 3.05 -10.57 -9.82
N CYS A 193 4.30 -10.82 -9.46
CA CYS A 193 5.38 -11.06 -10.40
C CYS A 193 6.40 -12.06 -9.82
N ASN A 194 7.27 -12.56 -10.68
CA ASN A 194 8.41 -13.38 -10.31
C ASN A 194 9.66 -12.52 -10.02
N ILE A 195 10.78 -13.16 -9.67
CA ILE A 195 12.06 -12.48 -9.40
C ILE A 195 12.65 -11.76 -10.61
N GLU A 196 12.18 -12.07 -11.82
CA GLU A 196 12.53 -11.41 -13.07
C GLU A 196 11.63 -10.20 -13.37
N SER A 197 10.81 -9.80 -12.38
CA SER A 197 9.80 -8.73 -12.50
C SER A 197 8.73 -9.00 -13.56
N GLU A 198 8.56 -10.24 -14.03
CA GLU A 198 7.51 -10.63 -14.98
C GLU A 198 6.20 -10.97 -14.29
N THR A 199 5.09 -10.42 -14.80
CA THR A 199 3.74 -10.89 -14.43
C THR A 199 3.36 -12.13 -15.25
N GLN A 200 2.22 -12.75 -14.92
CA GLN A 200 1.64 -13.80 -15.77
C GLN A 200 1.23 -13.34 -17.18
N ILE A 201 1.11 -12.02 -17.41
CA ILE A 201 0.82 -11.45 -18.73
C ILE A 201 2.14 -11.11 -19.42
N LYS A 202 2.42 -11.79 -20.54
CA LYS A 202 3.66 -11.57 -21.29
C LYS A 202 3.79 -10.13 -21.79
N GLY A 203 4.96 -9.54 -21.60
CA GLY A 203 5.24 -8.12 -21.90
C GLY A 203 4.78 -7.13 -20.83
N LEU A 204 4.23 -7.61 -19.70
CA LEU A 204 3.92 -6.75 -18.55
C LEU A 204 4.85 -7.08 -17.39
N TYR A 205 5.57 -6.06 -16.94
CA TYR A 205 6.55 -6.10 -15.86
C TYR A 205 6.16 -5.16 -14.73
N VAL A 206 6.68 -5.38 -13.54
CA VAL A 206 6.41 -4.53 -12.37
C VAL A 206 7.66 -4.40 -11.49
N ALA A 207 7.87 -3.23 -10.90
CA ALA A 207 8.99 -2.97 -10.00
C ALA A 207 8.61 -2.03 -8.85
N GLY A 208 9.43 -2.04 -7.79
CA GLY A 208 9.23 -1.22 -6.59
C GLY A 208 8.00 -1.63 -5.78
N GLU A 209 7.46 -0.71 -4.98
CA GLU A 209 6.33 -0.98 -4.08
C GLU A 209 5.03 -1.40 -4.81
N ALA A 210 4.91 -1.14 -6.11
CA ALA A 210 3.79 -1.64 -6.90
C ALA A 210 3.83 -3.17 -7.09
N ALA A 211 5.02 -3.76 -7.01
CA ALA A 211 5.27 -5.17 -7.24
C ALA A 211 5.23 -5.96 -5.94
N CYS A 212 4.65 -7.15 -6.00
CA CYS A 212 4.89 -8.17 -4.98
C CYS A 212 5.87 -9.20 -5.53
N VAL A 213 7.17 -8.94 -5.41
CA VAL A 213 8.24 -9.91 -5.74
C VAL A 213 8.45 -10.93 -4.60
N SER A 214 7.76 -10.75 -3.47
CA SER A 214 7.81 -11.58 -2.26
C SER A 214 9.10 -11.45 -1.42
N VAL A 215 10.01 -10.51 -1.73
CA VAL A 215 11.23 -10.27 -0.92
C VAL A 215 10.96 -9.66 0.46
N HIS A 216 9.84 -8.95 0.62
CA HIS A 216 9.44 -8.36 1.91
C HIS A 216 8.63 -9.32 2.80
N GLY A 217 8.00 -10.33 2.20
CA GLY A 217 7.01 -11.18 2.85
C GLY A 217 5.97 -10.35 3.63
N ALA A 218 5.62 -10.82 4.82
CA ALA A 218 4.63 -10.16 5.66
C ALA A 218 5.13 -8.94 6.46
N ASN A 219 6.42 -8.58 6.38
CA ASN A 219 6.94 -7.39 7.08
C ASN A 219 8.25 -6.92 6.44
N ARG A 220 8.20 -5.76 5.78
CA ARG A 220 9.37 -5.16 5.14
C ARG A 220 10.37 -4.65 6.18
N LEU A 221 11.66 -4.96 6.00
CA LEU A 221 12.72 -4.44 6.86
C LEU A 221 13.00 -2.96 6.57
N GLY A 222 13.25 -2.17 7.63
CA GLY A 222 13.71 -0.78 7.53
C GLY A 222 14.84 -0.59 6.51
N GLY A 223 14.73 0.38 5.62
CA GLY A 223 15.72 0.68 4.58
C GLY A 223 15.61 -0.13 3.27
N ASN A 224 15.00 -1.32 3.28
CA ASN A 224 15.02 -2.22 2.10
C ASN A 224 14.15 -1.78 0.91
N SER A 225 13.18 -0.89 1.08
CA SER A 225 12.29 -0.50 -0.04
C SER A 225 12.98 0.34 -1.10
N LEU A 226 13.97 1.18 -0.72
CA LEU A 226 14.76 1.92 -1.69
C LEU A 226 15.68 0.96 -2.46
N LEU A 227 16.29 0.00 -1.77
CA LEU A 227 17.09 -1.04 -2.40
C LEU A 227 16.24 -1.87 -3.38
N ASP A 228 15.03 -2.26 -2.98
CA ASP A 228 14.04 -2.96 -3.81
C ASP A 228 13.73 -2.18 -5.10
N THR A 229 13.48 -0.87 -5.02
CA THR A 229 13.24 -0.04 -6.22
C THR A 229 14.43 -0.02 -7.18
N ILE A 230 15.66 0.02 -6.68
CA ILE A 230 16.87 0.04 -7.52
C ILE A 230 17.09 -1.33 -8.15
N VAL A 231 17.07 -2.39 -7.35
CA VAL A 231 17.35 -3.76 -7.81
C VAL A 231 16.30 -4.21 -8.81
N PHE A 232 15.02 -4.18 -8.45
CA PHE A 232 13.97 -4.67 -9.34
C PHE A 232 13.61 -3.67 -10.44
N GLY A 233 13.96 -2.39 -10.27
CA GLY A 233 13.95 -1.43 -11.38
C GLY A 233 14.95 -1.82 -12.48
N THR A 234 16.17 -2.19 -12.10
CA THR A 234 17.18 -2.72 -13.04
C THR A 234 16.72 -4.02 -13.68
N VAL A 235 16.27 -4.99 -12.88
CA VAL A 235 15.80 -6.30 -13.39
C VAL A 235 14.62 -6.13 -14.37
N ALA A 236 13.59 -5.36 -14.00
CA ALA A 236 12.45 -5.09 -14.87
C ALA A 236 12.88 -4.40 -16.17
N GLY A 237 13.81 -3.43 -16.09
CA GLY A 237 14.33 -2.71 -17.25
C GLY A 237 15.09 -3.63 -18.21
N GLU A 238 16.02 -4.44 -17.71
CA GLU A 238 16.80 -5.39 -18.49
C GLU A 238 15.91 -6.44 -19.15
N ASN A 239 14.99 -7.05 -18.39
CA ASN A 239 14.12 -8.10 -18.91
C ASN A 239 13.10 -7.57 -19.92
N ALA A 240 12.53 -6.38 -19.69
CA ALA A 240 11.68 -5.72 -20.67
C ALA A 240 12.45 -5.40 -21.96
N ALA A 241 13.69 -4.90 -21.86
CA ALA A 241 14.53 -4.62 -23.01
C ALA A 241 14.86 -5.90 -23.81
N ASN A 242 15.30 -6.97 -23.13
CA ASN A 242 15.57 -8.27 -23.75
C ASN A 242 14.34 -8.85 -24.45
N TYR A 243 13.17 -8.75 -23.81
CA TYR A 243 11.90 -9.18 -24.41
C TYR A 243 11.57 -8.40 -25.69
N THR A 244 11.81 -7.09 -25.72
CA THR A 244 11.57 -6.29 -26.94
C THR A 244 12.56 -6.59 -28.08
N GLN A 245 13.78 -7.00 -27.76
CA GLN A 245 14.82 -7.35 -28.74
C GLN A 245 14.71 -8.80 -29.23
N GLY A 246 13.90 -9.64 -28.57
CA GLY A 246 13.80 -11.07 -28.87
C GLY A 246 15.01 -11.89 -28.39
N THR A 247 15.78 -11.35 -27.46
CA THR A 247 17.02 -11.91 -26.88
C THR A 247 16.77 -12.53 -25.51
N THR A 248 15.64 -13.21 -25.31
CA THR A 248 15.37 -13.92 -24.05
C THR A 248 16.42 -15.01 -23.83
N TYR A 249 17.35 -14.77 -22.89
CA TYR A 249 18.19 -15.81 -22.29
C TYR A 249 17.29 -16.80 -21.55
N GLY A 250 17.28 -18.05 -21.99
CA GLY A 250 16.38 -19.09 -21.44
C GLY A 250 15.57 -19.78 -22.53
N SER A 251 16.26 -20.53 -23.37
CA SER A 251 15.69 -21.41 -24.38
C SER A 251 14.77 -22.49 -23.77
N VAL A 252 13.48 -22.41 -24.09
CA VAL A 252 12.81 -23.57 -24.68
C VAL A 252 12.87 -23.34 -26.20
N PRO A 253 13.50 -24.22 -27.00
CA PRO A 253 13.60 -24.02 -28.43
C PRO A 253 12.20 -24.06 -29.05
N SER A 254 11.73 -22.94 -29.61
CA SER A 254 10.70 -23.01 -30.64
C SER A 254 11.37 -23.51 -31.92
N PRO A 255 10.89 -24.60 -32.58
CA PRO A 255 11.56 -25.19 -33.74
C PRO A 255 11.55 -24.36 -35.03
N THR A 256 11.30 -23.05 -34.99
CA THR A 256 11.36 -22.20 -36.17
C THR A 256 11.90 -20.83 -35.78
N GLY A 257 12.98 -20.39 -36.44
CA GLY A 257 13.60 -19.07 -36.30
C GLY A 257 12.72 -17.93 -36.80
N ARG A 258 11.49 -17.83 -36.31
CA ARG A 258 10.58 -16.74 -36.57
C ARG A 258 10.86 -15.63 -35.58
N ARG A 259 11.27 -14.46 -36.10
CA ARG A 259 11.07 -13.16 -35.44
C ARG A 259 9.72 -13.17 -34.71
N PRO A 260 9.60 -12.52 -33.52
CA PRO A 260 8.32 -12.42 -32.83
C PRO A 260 7.25 -12.02 -33.85
N PRO A 261 6.13 -12.75 -33.95
CA PRO A 261 5.18 -12.55 -35.02
C PRO A 261 4.78 -11.08 -35.04
N ARG A 262 5.00 -10.41 -36.20
CA ARG A 262 4.32 -9.15 -36.49
C ARG A 262 2.85 -9.39 -36.19
N CYS A 263 2.28 -8.55 -35.34
CA CYS A 263 0.88 -8.61 -34.92
C CYS A 263 -0.03 -8.42 -36.14
N ASN A 264 -0.20 -9.45 -36.96
CA ASN A 264 -1.10 -9.43 -38.10
C ASN A 264 -2.51 -9.75 -37.56
N ASN A 265 -3.47 -8.84 -37.79
CA ASN A 265 -4.89 -8.87 -37.40
C ASN A 265 -5.25 -8.61 -35.92
N LYS A 266 -4.61 -7.64 -35.25
CA LYS A 266 -5.00 -7.14 -33.91
C LYS A 266 -5.06 -5.62 -33.78
N ASP A 267 -5.11 -4.89 -34.90
CA ASP A 267 -5.02 -3.43 -34.86
C ASP A 267 -6.19 -2.75 -34.12
N ASN A 268 -7.31 -3.45 -33.91
CA ASN A 268 -8.47 -2.89 -33.18
C ASN A 268 -8.44 -3.02 -31.65
N ILE A 269 -7.62 -3.89 -31.02
CA ILE A 269 -7.80 -4.15 -29.56
C ILE A 269 -7.52 -2.90 -28.72
N LEU A 270 -6.44 -2.18 -29.02
CA LEU A 270 -6.07 -1.00 -28.27
C LEU A 270 -7.02 0.17 -28.57
N ASP A 271 -7.51 0.27 -29.80
CA ASP A 271 -8.53 1.25 -30.19
C ASP A 271 -9.89 0.96 -29.53
N ASP A 272 -10.26 -0.32 -29.40
CA ASP A 272 -11.48 -0.75 -28.73
C ASP A 272 -11.39 -0.51 -27.22
N ALA A 273 -10.22 -0.75 -26.61
CA ALA A 273 -9.94 -0.36 -25.23
C ALA A 273 -10.05 1.17 -25.05
N LEU A 274 -9.45 1.96 -25.95
CA LEU A 274 -9.57 3.42 -25.95
C LEU A 274 -11.02 3.90 -26.05
N LYS A 275 -11.83 3.28 -26.92
CA LYS A 275 -13.28 3.57 -27.02
C LYS A 275 -14.04 3.17 -25.76
N CYS A 276 -13.67 2.05 -25.13
CA CYS A 276 -14.28 1.60 -23.88
C CYS A 276 -13.99 2.60 -22.74
N GLU A 277 -12.74 3.00 -22.55
CA GLU A 277 -12.35 3.98 -21.54
C GLU A 277 -12.98 5.36 -21.81
N ASN A 278 -13.08 5.79 -23.08
CA ASN A 278 -13.82 7.01 -23.41
C ASN A 278 -15.29 6.92 -23.03
N ARG A 279 -15.96 5.79 -23.26
CA ARG A 279 -17.36 5.59 -22.85
C ARG A 279 -17.51 5.62 -21.32
N LYS A 280 -16.55 5.06 -20.57
CA LYS A 280 -16.54 5.14 -19.10
C LYS A 280 -16.44 6.59 -18.62
N ILE A 281 -15.51 7.37 -19.17
CA ILE A 281 -15.37 8.80 -18.84
C ILE A 281 -16.64 9.57 -19.19
N GLU A 282 -17.21 9.36 -20.38
CA GLU A 282 -18.47 10.00 -20.76
C GLU A 282 -19.62 9.61 -19.82
N SER A 283 -19.70 8.35 -19.40
CA SER A 283 -20.70 7.92 -18.43
C SER A 283 -20.54 8.62 -17.08
N ILE A 284 -19.31 8.80 -16.60
CA ILE A 284 -19.03 9.51 -15.34
C ILE A 284 -19.41 10.99 -15.44
N LEU A 285 -18.99 11.67 -16.52
CA LEU A 285 -19.27 13.10 -16.71
C LEU A 285 -20.77 13.38 -16.91
N ASN A 286 -21.48 12.47 -17.57
CA ASN A 286 -22.91 12.59 -17.82
C ASN A 286 -23.79 12.00 -16.71
N SER A 287 -23.19 11.40 -15.68
CA SER A 287 -23.94 10.87 -14.53
C SER A 287 -24.73 12.00 -13.85
N ASN A 288 -25.97 11.69 -13.47
CA ASN A 288 -26.87 12.56 -12.73
C ASN A 288 -27.26 11.94 -11.39
N GLY A 289 -26.35 11.13 -10.82
CA GLY A 289 -26.53 10.56 -9.49
C GLY A 289 -26.45 11.63 -8.38
N ASN A 290 -26.50 11.18 -7.13
CA ASN A 290 -26.57 12.03 -5.94
C ASN A 290 -25.40 11.84 -4.97
N GLU A 291 -24.44 10.97 -5.29
CA GLU A 291 -23.29 10.71 -4.44
C GLU A 291 -22.14 11.68 -4.71
N ASN A 292 -21.54 12.19 -3.64
CA ASN A 292 -20.32 12.98 -3.69
C ASN A 292 -19.10 12.04 -3.56
N PRO A 293 -18.18 11.99 -4.55
CA PRO A 293 -16.99 11.15 -4.47
C PRO A 293 -16.12 11.38 -3.23
N SER A 294 -16.10 12.62 -2.70
CA SER A 294 -15.31 12.96 -1.51
C SER A 294 -15.83 12.23 -0.27
N ASN A 295 -17.15 12.12 -0.12
CA ASN A 295 -17.78 11.41 1.00
C ASN A 295 -17.42 9.91 0.95
N ILE A 296 -17.51 9.30 -0.24
CA ILE A 296 -17.12 7.89 -0.43
C ILE A 296 -15.65 7.67 -0.05
N ARG A 297 -14.76 8.59 -0.45
CA ARG A 297 -13.33 8.52 -0.11
C ARG A 297 -13.09 8.65 1.40
N GLU A 298 -13.74 9.61 2.06
CA GLU A 298 -13.63 9.80 3.51
C GLU A 298 -14.14 8.59 4.28
N GLU A 299 -15.27 8.02 3.86
CA GLU A 299 -15.82 6.80 4.44
C GLU A 299 -14.93 5.58 4.21
N LEU A 300 -14.31 5.45 3.02
CA LEU A 300 -13.30 4.42 2.74
C LEU A 300 -12.10 4.56 3.69
N ASN A 301 -11.56 5.77 3.82
CA ASN A 301 -10.40 6.04 4.67
C ASN A 301 -10.69 5.69 6.14
N LYS A 302 -11.87 6.06 6.63
CA LYS A 302 -12.33 5.73 7.99
C LYS A 302 -12.52 4.23 8.18
N LEU A 303 -13.18 3.55 7.23
CA LEU A 303 -13.37 2.10 7.25
C LEU A 303 -12.05 1.35 7.34
N MET A 304 -11.06 1.74 6.53
CA MET A 304 -9.76 1.07 6.49
C MET A 304 -8.97 1.27 7.77
N GLU A 305 -9.05 2.47 8.37
CA GLU A 305 -8.42 2.76 9.66
C GLU A 305 -9.06 1.99 10.82
N GLU A 306 -10.39 1.96 10.89
CA GLU A 306 -11.15 1.35 12.00
C GLU A 306 -11.13 -0.18 11.96
N ASN A 307 -11.25 -0.78 10.76
CA ASN A 307 -11.49 -2.21 10.63
C ASN A 307 -10.31 -2.98 10.02
N VAL A 308 -9.37 -2.31 9.37
CA VAL A 308 -8.28 -2.93 8.59
C VAL A 308 -6.92 -2.34 8.98
N GLY A 309 -6.81 -1.90 10.23
CA GLY A 309 -5.60 -1.34 10.85
C GLY A 309 -4.60 -2.40 11.31
N ILE A 310 -3.90 -2.06 12.40
CA ILE A 310 -2.87 -2.91 13.04
C ILE A 310 -3.48 -4.16 13.67
N PHE A 311 -4.57 -4.00 14.42
CA PHE A 311 -5.34 -5.09 15.01
C PHE A 311 -6.57 -5.38 14.17
N ARG A 312 -6.81 -6.66 13.88
CA ARG A 312 -7.93 -7.11 13.04
C ARG A 312 -8.62 -8.30 13.70
N ASN A 313 -9.91 -8.47 13.45
CA ASN A 313 -10.65 -9.67 13.83
C ASN A 313 -11.71 -10.00 12.77
N ALA A 314 -12.22 -11.23 12.76
CA ALA A 314 -13.18 -11.69 11.76
C ALA A 314 -14.45 -10.83 11.70
N GLU A 315 -14.97 -10.37 12.83
CA GLU A 315 -16.20 -9.57 12.88
C GLU A 315 -16.01 -8.20 12.19
N ALA A 316 -14.96 -7.48 12.58
CA ALA A 316 -14.59 -6.19 12.00
C ALA A 316 -14.30 -6.32 10.49
N LEU A 317 -13.59 -7.37 10.08
CA LEU A 317 -13.26 -7.61 8.67
C LEU A 317 -14.49 -7.98 7.82
N LYS A 318 -15.43 -8.78 8.35
CA LYS A 318 -16.71 -9.06 7.69
C LYS A 318 -17.55 -7.78 7.54
N SER A 319 -17.59 -6.96 8.59
CA SER A 319 -18.26 -5.65 8.53
C SER A 319 -17.63 -4.73 7.48
N ALA A 320 -16.29 -4.67 7.42
CA ALA A 320 -15.57 -3.91 6.40
C ALA A 320 -15.87 -4.41 4.99
N LEU A 321 -15.95 -5.72 4.78
CA LEU A 321 -16.26 -6.31 3.47
C LEU A 321 -17.70 -5.99 3.01
N ASN A 322 -18.65 -5.88 3.93
CA ASN A 322 -20.01 -5.44 3.59
C ASN A 322 -20.04 -3.94 3.26
N ARG A 323 -19.37 -3.12 4.07
CA ARG A 323 -19.32 -1.67 3.87
C ARG A 323 -18.56 -1.28 2.60
N ILE A 324 -17.49 -1.97 2.21
CA ILE A 324 -16.77 -1.69 0.96
C ILE A 324 -17.66 -1.94 -0.26
N LYS A 325 -18.49 -2.99 -0.25
CA LYS A 325 -19.48 -3.26 -1.29
C LYS A 325 -20.52 -2.14 -1.40
N GLN A 326 -21.02 -1.64 -0.26
CA GLN A 326 -21.92 -0.49 -0.25
C GLN A 326 -21.25 0.78 -0.84
N LEU A 327 -19.97 1.00 -0.56
CA LEU A 327 -19.22 2.12 -1.16
C LEU A 327 -19.03 1.94 -2.68
N GLN A 328 -18.76 0.71 -3.14
CA GLN A 328 -18.69 0.38 -4.58
C GLN A 328 -20.04 0.56 -5.28
N GLU A 329 -21.16 0.21 -4.64
CA GLU A 329 -22.51 0.45 -5.15
C GLU A 329 -22.78 1.97 -5.26
N ARG A 330 -22.51 2.72 -4.19
CA ARG A 330 -22.66 4.19 -4.19
C ARG A 330 -21.78 4.87 -5.21
N TYR A 331 -20.58 4.34 -5.45
CA TYR A 331 -19.67 4.84 -6.49
C TYR A 331 -20.35 4.84 -7.88
N THR A 332 -21.27 3.92 -8.17
CA THR A 332 -22.01 3.90 -9.45
C THR A 332 -23.00 5.06 -9.61
N SER A 333 -23.39 5.70 -8.51
CA SER A 333 -24.33 6.83 -8.45
C SER A 333 -23.64 8.18 -8.18
N ILE A 334 -22.33 8.29 -8.43
CA ILE A 334 -21.61 9.56 -8.27
C ILE A 334 -22.05 10.60 -9.27
N SER A 335 -21.90 11.86 -8.88
CA SER A 335 -22.07 13.00 -9.78
C SER A 335 -20.91 13.98 -9.62
N LEU A 336 -20.50 14.57 -10.74
CA LEU A 336 -19.44 15.58 -10.78
C LEU A 336 -20.05 16.96 -11.00
N ASN A 337 -19.64 17.92 -10.16
CA ASN A 337 -20.04 19.32 -10.31
C ASN A 337 -19.49 19.94 -11.61
N TYR A 338 -18.28 19.51 -12.02
CA TYR A 338 -17.62 20.00 -13.22
C TYR A 338 -17.53 18.87 -14.26
N LYS A 339 -18.18 19.08 -15.40
CA LYS A 339 -18.38 18.07 -16.46
C LYS A 339 -17.43 18.22 -17.65
N GLU A 340 -16.59 19.24 -17.69
CA GLU A 340 -15.61 19.37 -18.77
C GLU A 340 -14.40 18.47 -18.52
N ARG A 341 -13.73 18.03 -19.59
CA ARG A 341 -12.59 17.09 -19.48
C ARG A 341 -11.27 17.77 -19.09
N ARG A 342 -11.08 19.02 -19.50
CA ARG A 342 -9.79 19.71 -19.43
C ARG A 342 -9.40 20.02 -17.98
N THR A 343 -8.22 19.58 -17.54
CA THR A 343 -7.71 19.81 -16.18
C THR A 343 -8.74 19.44 -15.09
N ASN A 344 -9.52 18.39 -15.32
CA ASN A 344 -10.57 17.98 -14.39
C ASN A 344 -10.00 17.06 -13.30
N LEU A 345 -9.58 17.65 -12.19
CA LEU A 345 -9.07 16.90 -11.03
C LEU A 345 -10.15 16.04 -10.38
N SER A 346 -11.42 16.45 -10.43
CA SER A 346 -12.52 15.65 -9.88
C SER A 346 -12.71 14.36 -10.67
N LEU A 347 -12.60 14.41 -12.01
CA LEU A 347 -12.61 13.22 -12.86
C LEU A 347 -11.43 12.30 -12.52
N MET A 348 -10.22 12.86 -12.37
CA MET A 348 -9.03 12.10 -12.01
C MET A 348 -9.21 11.36 -10.67
N TRP A 349 -9.67 12.08 -9.63
CA TRP A 349 -9.90 11.48 -8.31
C TRP A 349 -11.01 10.43 -8.32
N VAL A 350 -12.04 10.58 -9.15
CA VAL A 350 -13.08 9.55 -9.32
C VAL A 350 -12.50 8.28 -9.94
N LEU A 351 -11.69 8.40 -11.00
CA LEU A 351 -11.05 7.25 -11.62
C LEU A 351 -10.12 6.53 -10.62
N GLU A 352 -9.35 7.29 -9.84
CA GLU A 352 -8.49 6.77 -8.78
C GLU A 352 -9.28 6.14 -7.62
N LEU A 353 -10.44 6.70 -7.27
CA LEU A 353 -11.31 6.17 -6.22
C LEU A 353 -11.82 4.79 -6.57
N LYS A 354 -12.15 4.51 -7.84
CA LYS A 354 -12.52 3.14 -8.26
C LYS A 354 -11.40 2.15 -7.98
N GLY A 355 -10.16 2.52 -8.32
CA GLY A 355 -8.98 1.72 -8.02
C GLY A 355 -8.77 1.52 -6.52
N SER A 356 -8.92 2.59 -5.74
CA SER A 356 -8.84 2.57 -4.27
C SER A 356 -9.84 1.57 -3.67
N LEU A 357 -11.10 1.58 -4.11
CA LEU A 357 -12.16 0.71 -3.60
C LEU A 357 -11.87 -0.77 -3.87
N ASP A 358 -11.46 -1.11 -5.10
CA ASP A 358 -11.22 -2.51 -5.48
C ASP A 358 -9.94 -3.08 -4.86
N VAL A 359 -8.91 -2.24 -4.72
CA VAL A 359 -7.68 -2.61 -4.01
C VAL A 359 -7.97 -2.78 -2.51
N ALA A 360 -8.81 -1.92 -1.91
CA ALA A 360 -9.25 -2.07 -0.53
C ALA A 360 -10.02 -3.37 -0.31
N GLU A 361 -10.94 -3.73 -1.23
CA GLU A 361 -11.65 -5.00 -1.17
C GLU A 361 -10.69 -6.20 -1.20
N ALA A 362 -9.64 -6.16 -2.03
CA ALA A 362 -8.61 -7.19 -2.08
C ALA A 362 -7.83 -7.32 -0.75
N ILE A 363 -7.49 -6.19 -0.11
CA ILE A 363 -6.84 -6.16 1.22
C ILE A 363 -7.76 -6.80 2.27
N ILE A 364 -9.04 -6.40 2.31
CA ILE A 364 -10.01 -6.89 3.30
C ILE A 364 -10.27 -8.38 3.12
N ALA A 365 -10.50 -8.83 1.87
CA ALA A 365 -10.77 -10.22 1.56
C ALA A 365 -9.58 -11.12 1.95
N GLY A 366 -8.35 -10.73 1.60
CA GLY A 366 -7.14 -11.45 1.99
C GLY A 366 -6.97 -11.51 3.51
N ALA A 367 -7.16 -10.38 4.20
CA ALA A 367 -7.03 -10.30 5.65
C ALA A 367 -8.06 -11.17 6.39
N LEU A 368 -9.29 -11.25 5.86
CA LEU A 368 -10.37 -12.07 6.40
C LEU A 368 -10.08 -13.56 6.23
N ALA A 369 -9.69 -13.98 5.01
CA ALA A 369 -9.42 -15.37 4.68
C ALA A 369 -8.16 -15.94 5.35
N ARG A 370 -7.22 -15.09 5.72
CA ARG A 370 -5.99 -15.48 6.40
C ARG A 370 -6.16 -15.51 7.93
N GLU A 371 -6.48 -16.69 8.44
CA GLU A 371 -6.74 -16.97 9.87
C GLU A 371 -5.44 -17.27 10.64
N GLU A 372 -4.48 -16.35 10.57
CA GLU A 372 -3.24 -16.36 11.35
C GLU A 372 -2.76 -14.94 11.66
N SER A 373 -1.75 -14.83 12.53
CA SER A 373 -0.95 -13.62 12.71
C SER A 373 0.46 -13.83 12.18
N ARG A 374 0.84 -13.04 11.17
CA ARG A 374 2.16 -13.11 10.52
C ARG A 374 2.61 -11.71 10.14
N GLY A 375 3.77 -11.30 10.65
CA GLY A 375 4.36 -10.00 10.32
C GLY A 375 3.44 -8.83 10.69
N SER A 376 3.08 -8.02 9.70
CA SER A 376 2.22 -6.84 9.89
C SER A 376 0.74 -7.16 9.97
N GLN A 377 0.32 -8.38 9.60
CA GLN A 377 -1.03 -8.85 9.87
C GLN A 377 -1.10 -9.45 11.28
N PHE A 378 -1.93 -8.85 12.13
CA PHE A 378 -2.22 -9.36 13.46
C PHE A 378 -3.73 -9.55 13.64
N ARG A 379 -4.15 -10.81 13.69
CA ARG A 379 -5.52 -11.26 13.94
C ARG A 379 -5.68 -11.51 15.44
N THR A 380 -6.48 -10.71 16.14
CA THR A 380 -6.69 -10.86 17.59
C THR A 380 -7.46 -12.13 17.95
N ASP A 381 -8.18 -12.69 16.98
CA ASP A 381 -8.87 -13.98 17.02
C ASP A 381 -7.96 -15.17 16.61
N PHE A 382 -6.79 -14.90 16.02
CA PHE A 382 -5.79 -15.91 15.61
C PHE A 382 -4.37 -15.37 15.84
N THR A 383 -3.90 -15.38 17.08
CA THR A 383 -2.68 -14.64 17.49
C THR A 383 -1.36 -15.31 17.10
N GLU A 384 -1.39 -16.60 16.77
CA GLU A 384 -0.21 -17.38 16.42
C GLU A 384 0.03 -17.40 14.91
N ARG A 385 1.29 -17.63 14.54
CA ARG A 385 1.67 -17.94 13.16
C ARG A 385 1.30 -19.39 12.85
N ASN A 386 0.66 -19.63 11.70
CA ASN A 386 0.26 -20.96 11.26
C ASN A 386 0.98 -21.30 9.95
N ASP A 387 2.11 -22.02 10.06
CA ASP A 387 2.87 -22.47 8.88
C ASP A 387 2.26 -23.70 8.21
N GLU A 388 1.39 -24.46 8.88
CA GLU A 388 0.75 -25.65 8.30
C GLU A 388 -0.28 -25.24 7.24
N ASP A 389 -1.14 -24.27 7.56
CA ASP A 389 -2.21 -23.84 6.64
C ASP A 389 -1.85 -22.62 5.81
N PHE A 390 -0.95 -21.75 6.29
CA PHE A 390 -0.72 -20.42 5.72
C PHE A 390 0.74 -20.13 5.37
N LEU A 391 1.58 -21.14 5.15
CA LEU A 391 2.88 -20.96 4.47
C LEU A 391 2.70 -20.82 2.94
N LYS A 392 1.82 -19.89 2.54
CA LYS A 392 1.41 -19.64 1.15
C LYS A 392 1.19 -18.15 0.92
N HIS A 393 1.29 -17.72 -0.32
CA HIS A 393 0.89 -16.39 -0.77
C HIS A 393 -0.61 -16.35 -1.05
N THR A 394 -1.26 -15.25 -0.69
CA THR A 394 -2.66 -14.99 -1.10
C THR A 394 -2.65 -14.32 -2.45
N LEU A 395 -3.46 -14.81 -3.40
CA LEU A 395 -3.66 -14.19 -4.71
C LEU A 395 -5.12 -13.73 -4.82
N ALA A 396 -5.33 -12.42 -4.90
CA ALA A 396 -6.62 -11.82 -5.19
C ALA A 396 -6.78 -11.64 -6.70
N TYR A 397 -7.85 -12.16 -7.28
CA TYR A 397 -8.26 -11.96 -8.66
C TYR A 397 -9.53 -11.13 -8.73
N PHE A 398 -9.54 -10.15 -9.63
CA PHE A 398 -10.70 -9.29 -9.87
C PHE A 398 -11.80 -10.10 -10.55
N SER A 399 -13.05 -9.94 -10.10
CA SER A 399 -14.24 -10.46 -10.78
C SER A 399 -15.43 -9.55 -10.53
N ASP A 400 -16.45 -9.64 -11.39
CA ASP A 400 -17.68 -8.84 -11.26
C ASP A 400 -18.51 -9.23 -10.02
N GLU A 401 -18.28 -10.41 -9.43
CA GLU A 401 -18.97 -10.91 -8.23
C GLU A 401 -18.21 -10.59 -6.93
N GLY A 402 -17.08 -9.88 -7.03
CA GLY A 402 -16.17 -9.56 -5.94
C GLY A 402 -14.82 -10.26 -6.06
N VAL A 403 -13.98 -10.14 -5.03
CA VAL A 403 -12.63 -10.70 -5.05
C VAL A 403 -12.66 -12.23 -5.01
N ARG A 404 -12.07 -12.88 -6.03
CA ARG A 404 -11.80 -14.33 -5.99
C ARG A 404 -10.40 -14.56 -5.43
N LEU A 405 -10.31 -15.24 -4.29
CA LEU A 405 -9.03 -15.62 -3.70
C LEU A 405 -8.53 -16.96 -4.25
N ASP A 406 -7.23 -17.05 -4.40
CA ASP A 406 -6.46 -18.26 -4.69
C ASP A 406 -5.17 -18.22 -3.87
N TYR A 407 -4.39 -19.30 -3.91
CA TYR A 407 -3.15 -19.38 -3.16
C TYR A 407 -1.99 -19.90 -4.01
N LYS A 408 -0.79 -19.49 -3.64
CA LYS A 408 0.46 -19.96 -4.26
C LYS A 408 1.46 -20.33 -3.19
N GLU A 409 2.08 -21.48 -3.31
CA GLU A 409 3.11 -21.92 -2.35
C GLU A 409 4.27 -20.92 -2.23
N VAL A 410 4.78 -20.76 -1.01
CA VAL A 410 6.00 -20.00 -0.78
C VAL A 410 7.18 -20.78 -1.34
N THR A 411 8.02 -20.14 -2.15
CA THR A 411 9.29 -20.75 -2.57
C THR A 411 10.29 -20.66 -1.42
N LEU A 412 10.50 -21.77 -0.71
CA LEU A 412 11.47 -21.83 0.38
C LEU A 412 12.91 -21.74 -0.16
N GLY A 413 13.69 -20.86 0.47
CA GLY A 413 15.11 -20.71 0.17
C GLY A 413 15.98 -21.62 1.05
N ARG A 414 17.19 -21.15 1.34
CA ARG A 414 18.17 -21.88 2.16
C ARG A 414 17.82 -21.97 3.65
N PHE A 415 16.86 -21.18 4.12
CA PHE A 415 16.52 -21.07 5.52
C PHE A 415 15.17 -21.75 5.79
N GLU A 416 15.15 -22.62 6.80
CA GLU A 416 13.92 -23.23 7.29
C GLU A 416 13.02 -22.20 8.00
N PRO A 417 11.69 -22.30 7.87
CA PRO A 417 10.76 -21.50 8.67
C PRO A 417 11.00 -21.71 10.16
N LYS A 418 11.27 -20.62 10.88
CA LYS A 418 11.47 -20.61 12.35
C LYS A 418 10.72 -19.45 12.96
N ALA A 419 10.33 -19.57 14.23
CA ALA A 419 9.80 -18.43 14.98
C ALA A 419 10.77 -17.25 14.85
N ARG A 420 10.24 -16.05 14.61
CA ARG A 420 11.09 -14.86 14.53
C ARG A 420 11.59 -14.53 15.94
N GLY A 421 12.90 -14.54 16.12
CA GLY A 421 13.53 -13.87 17.25
C GLY A 421 13.56 -12.37 16.96
N TYR A 422 13.17 -11.56 17.93
CA TYR A 422 13.22 -10.11 17.86
C TYR A 422 14.17 -9.56 18.91
#